data_AF-A0A377B6A6-F1
#
_entry.id   AF-A0A377B6A6-F1
#
_cell.length_a   1.000
_cell.length_b   1.000
_cell.length_c   1.000
_cell.angle_alpha   90.00
_cell.angle_beta   90.00
_cell.angle_gamma   90.00
#
_symmetry.space_group_name_H-M   'P 1'
#
loop_
_entity.id
_entity.type
_entity.pdbx_description
1 polymer ?
#
loop_
_entity_poly.entity_id
_entity_poly.type
_entity_poly.pdbx_seq_one_letter_code
_entity_poly.pdbx_strand_id
1 'polypeptide(L)'
;MQNITQSWFVQGMIKATTDAWLKGWDERNGGNLTLRLDDADIAPYHDNFHQQPRYIPLSQPCLYWQIHRLLSPARANSSVTSSLILRLT
;
A
#
# COMPACT_ATOMS: atom_id res chain seq x y z
N MET A 1 -14.57 -15.71 3.95
CA MET A 1 -13.83 -14.47 3.64
C MET A 1 -12.48 -14.52 4.33
N GLN A 2 -11.37 -14.29 3.61
CA GLN A 2 -10.05 -14.15 4.23
C GLN A 2 -9.92 -12.70 4.73
N ASN A 3 -9.31 -12.50 5.91
CA ASN A 3 -9.07 -11.16 6.46
C ASN A 3 -7.77 -10.60 5.87
N ILE A 4 -7.79 -9.37 5.36
CA ILE A 4 -6.61 -8.71 4.76
C ILE A 4 -5.39 -8.67 5.71
N THR A 5 -5.59 -8.67 7.03
CA THR A 5 -4.48 -8.71 8.00
C THR A 5 -3.65 -9.99 7.94
N GLN A 6 -4.19 -11.07 7.37
CA GLN A 6 -3.51 -12.34 7.18
C GLN A 6 -2.90 -12.49 5.77
N SER A 7 -2.98 -11.46 4.92
CA SER A 7 -2.40 -11.51 3.59
C SER A 7 -0.87 -11.54 3.64
N TRP A 8 -0.25 -12.07 2.59
CA TRP A 8 1.21 -12.18 2.51
C TRP A 8 1.92 -10.83 2.63
N PHE A 9 1.32 -9.76 2.07
CA PHE A 9 1.91 -8.43 2.09
C PHE A 9 1.75 -7.74 3.44
N VAL A 10 0.62 -7.90 4.15
CA VAL A 10 0.48 -7.34 5.51
C VAL A 10 1.41 -8.06 6.48
N GLN A 11 1.43 -9.40 6.45
CA GLN A 11 2.33 -10.19 7.29
C GLN A 11 3.81 -9.93 6.95
N GLY A 12 4.13 -9.75 5.66
CA GLY A 12 5.48 -9.37 5.22
C GLY A 12 5.92 -8.00 5.76
N MET A 13 5.03 -7.00 5.74
CA MET A 13 5.30 -5.68 6.31
C MET A 13 5.49 -5.76 7.82
N ILE A 14 4.63 -6.49 8.55
CA ILE A 14 4.77 -6.72 9.99
C ILE A 14 6.13 -7.33 10.30
N LYS A 15 6.53 -8.39 9.58
CA LYS A 15 7.80 -9.05 9.79
C LYS A 15 8.98 -8.09 9.55
N ALA A 16 8.96 -7.36 8.43
CA ALA A 16 10.05 -6.46 8.08
C ALA A 16 10.25 -5.35 9.12
N THR A 17 9.18 -4.70 9.57
CA THR A 17 9.26 -3.64 10.59
C THR A 17 9.60 -4.19 11.97
N THR A 18 9.10 -5.38 12.32
CA THR A 18 9.43 -6.05 13.59
C THR A 18 10.92 -6.42 13.63
N ASP A 19 11.45 -6.99 12.55
CA ASP A 19 12.86 -7.35 12.47
C ASP A 19 13.76 -6.10 12.54
N ALA A 20 13.37 -5.00 11.90
CA ALA A 20 14.13 -3.75 11.96
C ALA A 20 14.12 -3.13 13.37
N TRP A 21 12.96 -3.14 14.04
CA TRP A 21 12.84 -2.75 15.44
C TRP A 21 13.72 -3.60 16.37
N LEU A 22 13.64 -4.93 16.26
CA LEU A 22 14.41 -5.85 17.13
C LEU A 22 15.92 -5.73 16.93
N LYS A 23 16.36 -5.26 15.76
CA LYS A 23 17.77 -4.94 15.49
C LYS A 23 18.19 -3.55 16.00
N GLY A 24 17.26 -2.75 16.51
CA GLY A 24 17.49 -1.38 16.96
C GLY A 24 17.73 -0.39 15.83
N TRP A 25 17.26 -0.69 14.61
CA TRP A 25 17.47 0.19 13.44
C TRP A 25 16.48 1.35 13.38
N ASP A 26 15.25 1.11 13.83
CA ASP A 26 14.11 2.02 13.68
C ASP A 26 13.59 2.49 15.05
N GLU A 27 14.34 3.36 15.73
CA GLU A 27 13.91 3.91 17.02
C GLU A 27 12.71 4.87 16.89
N ARG A 28 11.82 4.85 17.89
CA ARG A 28 10.61 5.70 17.95
C ARG A 28 9.73 5.52 16.70
N ASN A 29 9.52 6.59 15.93
CA ASN A 29 8.82 6.59 14.64
C ASN A 29 9.80 6.75 13.46
N GLY A 30 11.08 6.45 13.70
CA GLY A 30 12.09 6.33 12.65
C GLY A 30 11.83 5.12 11.76
N GLY A 31 12.34 5.17 10.53
CA GLY A 31 12.14 4.12 9.54
C GLY A 31 10.85 4.31 8.74
N ASN A 32 10.94 4.12 7.41
CA ASN A 32 9.77 4.09 6.53
C ASN A 32 9.90 2.88 5.59
N LEU A 33 8.78 2.22 5.32
CA LEU A 33 8.73 1.10 4.39
C LEU A 33 7.51 1.25 3.48
N THR A 34 7.73 1.12 2.18
CA THR A 34 6.67 1.10 1.16
C THR A 34 6.91 -0.07 0.21
N LEU A 35 5.91 -0.92 0.04
CA LEU A 35 5.91 -2.04 -0.90
C LEU A 35 4.95 -1.75 -2.05
N ARG A 36 5.41 -1.95 -3.29
CA ARG A 36 4.56 -1.88 -4.48
C ARG A 36 3.83 -3.22 -4.65
N LEU A 37 2.51 -3.18 -4.78
CA LEU A 37 1.64 -4.34 -4.98
C LEU A 37 1.01 -4.33 -6.36
N ASP A 38 0.57 -5.52 -6.81
CA ASP A 38 -0.28 -5.65 -7.97
C ASP A 38 -1.77 -5.64 -7.59
N ASP A 39 -2.64 -5.36 -8.56
CA ASP A 39 -4.09 -5.33 -8.30
C ASP A 39 -4.61 -6.72 -7.89
N ALA A 40 -3.98 -7.78 -8.43
CA ALA A 40 -4.32 -9.15 -8.10
C ALA A 40 -4.07 -9.50 -6.63
N ASP A 41 -3.09 -8.86 -5.98
CA ASP A 41 -2.80 -9.09 -4.57
C ASP A 41 -3.93 -8.59 -3.67
N ILE A 42 -4.56 -7.48 -4.06
CA ILE A 42 -5.54 -6.77 -3.23
C ILE A 42 -7.00 -7.06 -3.63
N ALA A 43 -7.25 -7.54 -4.85
CA ALA A 43 -8.58 -7.83 -5.37
C ALA A 43 -9.45 -8.73 -4.46
N PRO A 44 -8.93 -9.79 -3.81
CA PRO A 44 -9.74 -10.65 -2.93
C PRO A 44 -10.25 -9.97 -1.65
N TYR A 45 -9.72 -8.78 -1.31
CA TYR A 45 -9.96 -8.11 -0.04
C TYR A 45 -10.78 -6.81 -0.18
N HIS A 46 -11.46 -6.60 -1.30
CA HIS A 46 -12.22 -5.36 -1.56
C HIS A 46 -13.26 -5.05 -0.46
N ASP A 47 -13.88 -6.08 0.11
CA ASP A 47 -14.85 -5.94 1.21
C ASP A 47 -14.22 -5.48 2.53
N ASN A 48 -12.89 -5.57 2.67
CA ASN A 48 -12.16 -5.03 3.81
C ASN A 48 -11.79 -3.55 3.65
N PHE A 49 -12.01 -2.95 2.47
CA PHE A 49 -11.68 -1.55 2.24
C PHE A 49 -12.71 -0.61 2.88
N HIS A 50 -12.26 0.61 3.16
CA HIS A 50 -13.17 1.66 3.59
C HIS A 50 -14.16 1.95 2.46
N GLN A 51 -15.46 2.00 2.79
CA GLN A 51 -16.53 2.30 1.81
C GLN A 51 -16.30 3.64 1.11
N GLN A 52 -15.65 4.60 1.78
CA GLN A 52 -15.27 5.90 1.23
C GLN A 52 -13.76 6.10 1.41
N PRO A 53 -12.92 5.66 0.45
CA PRO A 53 -11.48 5.88 0.49
C PRO A 53 -11.14 7.37 0.44
N ARG A 54 -10.18 7.81 1.26
CA ARG A 54 -9.70 9.20 1.22
C ARG A 54 -8.81 9.44 0.02
N TYR A 55 -8.93 10.61 -0.58
CA TYR A 55 -7.99 11.12 -1.58
C TYR A 55 -6.99 12.10 -0.94
N ILE A 56 -5.70 11.91 -1.21
CA ILE A 56 -4.62 12.79 -0.75
C ILE A 56 -3.78 13.16 -1.97
N PRO A 57 -3.62 14.45 -2.31
CA PRO A 57 -2.79 14.85 -3.44
C PRO A 57 -1.32 14.55 -3.16
N LEU A 58 -0.58 14.17 -4.20
CA LEU A 58 0.87 14.07 -4.14
C LEU A 58 1.50 15.46 -4.15
N SER A 59 2.70 15.57 -3.59
CA SER A 59 3.48 16.82 -3.62
C SER A 59 3.81 17.26 -5.04
N GLN A 60 4.01 16.30 -5.95
CA GLN A 60 4.29 16.52 -7.37
C GLN A 60 3.65 15.41 -8.23
N PRO A 61 3.32 15.69 -9.50
CA PRO A 61 2.80 14.68 -10.41
C PRO A 61 3.80 13.53 -10.62
N CYS A 62 3.36 12.31 -10.40
CA CYS A 62 4.17 11.13 -10.65
C CYS A 62 3.86 10.56 -12.05
N LEU A 63 4.46 11.20 -13.07
CA LEU A 63 4.14 10.96 -14.49
C LEU A 63 4.26 9.50 -14.95
N TYR A 64 5.17 8.71 -14.37
CA TYR A 64 5.27 7.27 -14.66
C TYR A 64 3.96 6.53 -14.37
N TRP A 65 3.32 6.83 -13.23
CA TRP A 65 2.03 6.25 -12.87
C TRP A 65 0.88 6.79 -13.73
N GLN A 66 1.01 8.03 -14.20
CA GLN A 66 0.04 8.67 -15.08
C GLN A 66 0.09 8.06 -16.50
N ILE A 67 1.28 7.80 -17.04
CA ILE A 67 1.48 7.21 -18.36
C ILE A 67 1.09 5.73 -18.37
N HIS A 68 1.45 4.96 -17.34
CA HIS A 68 1.09 3.54 -17.25
C HIS A 68 -0.43 3.31 -17.13
N ARG A 69 -1.18 4.28 -16.57
CA ARG A 69 -2.64 4.28 -16.53
C ARG A 69 -3.26 4.57 -17.91
N LEU A 70 -2.61 5.40 -18.73
CA LEU A 70 -3.07 5.75 -20.08
C LEU A 70 -2.79 4.64 -21.12
N LEU A 71 -1.70 3.89 -20.96
CA LEU A 71 -1.29 2.83 -21.89
C LEU A 71 -1.93 1.45 -21.59
N SER A 72 -2.72 1.31 -20.53
CA SER A 72 -3.41 0.06 -20.17
C SER A 72 -4.84 0.33 -19.67
N PRO A 73 -5.79 0.64 -20.57
CA PRO A 73 -7.15 1.07 -20.22
C PRO A 73 -8.00 -0.01 -19.51
N ALA A 74 -7.64 -1.30 -19.62
CA ALA A 74 -8.36 -2.39 -18.94
C ALA A 74 -8.24 -2.35 -17.40
N ARG A 75 -7.31 -1.56 -16.85
CA ARG A 75 -7.05 -1.40 -15.41
C ARG A 75 -7.66 -0.10 -14.83
N ALA A 76 -8.40 0.65 -15.65
CA ALA A 76 -8.86 2.01 -15.32
C ALA A 76 -10.02 2.07 -14.30
N ASN A 77 -10.79 0.99 -14.15
CA ASN A 77 -11.97 0.98 -13.27
C ASN A 77 -11.70 0.49 -11.83
N SER A 78 -10.47 0.11 -11.50
CA SER A 78 -10.17 -0.50 -10.19
C SER A 78 -8.85 0.01 -9.63
N SER A 79 -8.67 1.32 -9.45
CA SER A 79 -7.41 1.74 -8.83
C SER A 79 -7.46 3.10 -8.18
N VAL A 80 -7.92 3.09 -6.92
CA VAL A 80 -7.27 3.90 -5.88
C VAL A 80 -6.07 3.08 -5.40
N THR A 81 -5.00 3.00 -6.21
CA THR A 81 -3.69 2.60 -5.69
C THR A 81 -3.14 3.79 -4.90
N SER A 82 -3.73 4.01 -3.73
CA SER A 82 -3.12 4.84 -2.70
C SER A 82 -1.88 4.10 -2.24
N SER A 83 -0.71 4.70 -2.42
CA SER A 83 0.47 4.36 -1.62
C SER A 83 0.02 4.37 -0.15
N LEU A 84 -0.04 3.20 0.47
CA LEU A 84 -0.34 3.08 1.89
C LEU A 84 0.89 3.60 2.64
N ILE A 85 1.00 4.92 2.78
CA ILE A 85 1.94 5.54 3.70
C ILE A 85 1.35 5.28 5.09
N LEU A 86 1.79 4.20 5.73
CA LEU A 86 1.52 3.94 7.13
C LEU A 86 2.35 4.95 7.94
N ARG A 87 1.87 6.20 8.05
CA ARG A 87 2.40 7.16 9.03
C ARG A 87 1.78 6.79 10.38
N LEU A 88 2.56 6.10 11.21
CA LEU A 88 2.28 5.96 12.64
C LEU A 88 2.48 7.33 13.30
N THR A 89 1.38 8.03 13.58
CA THR A 89 1.29 9.12 14.55
C THR A 89 0.09 8.87 15.43
#